data_AF-A0A7W0YCE7-F1
#
_entry.id   AF-A0A7W0YCE7-F1
#
_cell.length_a   1.000
_cell.length_b   1.000
_cell.length_c   1.000
_cell.angle_alpha   90.00
_cell.angle_beta   90.00
_cell.angle_gamma   90.00
#
_symmetry.space_group_name_H-M   'P 1'
#
loop_
_entity.id
_entity.type
_entity.pdbx_description
1 polymer ?
#
loop_
_entity_poly.entity_id
_entity_poly.type
_entity_poly.pdbx_seq_one_letter_code
_entity_poly.pdbx_strand_id
1 'polypeptide(L)'
;MSTTRAVWIFILGLTAVRLALLGATQLSPDEAYYWMWAQRPDLSYFSKGPGVAFVIRSSIALFGDNEFGVRFWSPLLAAGTSLLLYYFAQRLFSSLAGFWTVVALNVTPIFNLGGLVMTIDPLSIFFWVAAFYTFWLALERSPQISWWWPLTGLLIGLGFLCKFTNALELLSILLVLGLTRRLRIEFRRPGLYLLLILFALCTIPPLVWNSQRAWITLAHLKSRGSLDHAPGFHPLELLTFLGEHFATYSPLLFLGLAWATIASWRRAPQNFKVFYLLWFGLPVFVIYTVLSINKAAAPNWDGLAFLSLGVLAISYWRERSASRKSARNWTNTAVILGLVMSGLLVGWMVNHVGVDRRGHDPADRVRGWESLAEAVNK
;
A
#
# COMPACT_ATOMS: atom_id res chain seq x y z
N MET A 1 -14.58 -27.08 6.91
CA MET A 1 -14.52 -25.63 7.23
C MET A 1 -14.75 -24.84 5.95
N SER A 2 -15.63 -23.83 5.91
CA SER A 2 -15.79 -23.01 4.70
C SER A 2 -14.53 -22.16 4.45
N THR A 3 -14.22 -21.85 3.18
CA THR A 3 -13.06 -21.01 2.83
C THR A 3 -13.07 -19.67 3.56
N THR A 4 -14.25 -19.08 3.74
CA THR A 4 -14.42 -17.83 4.50
C THR A 4 -14.01 -17.98 5.96
N ARG A 5 -14.44 -19.04 6.65
CA ARG A 5 -14.02 -19.30 8.03
C ARG A 5 -12.51 -19.50 8.13
N ALA A 6 -11.91 -20.20 7.17
CA ALA A 6 -10.46 -20.39 7.10
C ALA A 6 -9.70 -19.05 7.02
N VAL A 7 -10.17 -18.14 6.16
CA VAL A 7 -9.57 -16.80 6.00
C VAL A 7 -9.69 -15.99 7.28
N TRP A 8 -10.85 -15.97 7.94
CA TRP A 8 -11.02 -15.26 9.20
C TRP A 8 -10.10 -15.80 10.29
N ILE A 9 -10.02 -17.13 10.46
CA ILE A 9 -9.11 -17.75 11.44
C ILE A 9 -7.65 -17.38 11.14
N PHE A 10 -7.24 -17.46 9.87
CA PHE A 10 -5.88 -17.09 9.46
C PHE A 10 -5.57 -15.62 9.77
N ILE A 11 -6.46 -14.69 9.40
CA ILE A 11 -6.26 -13.25 9.63
C ILE A 11 -6.25 -12.94 11.13
N LEU A 12 -7.20 -13.46 11.90
CA LEU A 12 -7.26 -13.22 13.35
C LEU A 12 -6.03 -13.80 14.07
N GLY A 13 -5.61 -15.02 13.71
CA GLY A 13 -4.41 -15.63 14.26
C GLY A 13 -3.15 -14.82 13.92
N LEU A 14 -2.99 -14.41 12.67
CA LEU A 14 -1.82 -13.61 12.25
C LEU A 14 -1.82 -12.22 12.89
N THR A 15 -2.99 -11.58 13.04
CA THR A 15 -3.12 -10.29 13.74
C THR A 15 -2.78 -10.43 15.22
N ALA A 16 -3.21 -11.51 15.88
CA ALA A 16 -2.84 -11.76 17.28
C ALA A 16 -1.33 -11.93 17.44
N VAL A 17 -0.68 -12.68 16.53
CA VAL A 17 0.79 -12.81 16.51
C VAL A 17 1.46 -11.44 16.30
N ARG A 18 1.01 -10.65 15.33
CA ARG A 18 1.57 -9.31 15.08
C ARG A 18 1.40 -8.36 16.27
N LEU A 19 0.23 -8.37 16.91
CA LEU A 19 -0.04 -7.57 18.11
C LEU A 19 0.91 -7.94 19.26
N ALA A 20 1.18 -9.23 19.46
CA ALA A 20 2.11 -9.70 20.49
C ALA A 20 3.56 -9.26 20.23
N LEU A 21 3.93 -8.95 18.99
CA LEU A 21 5.28 -8.54 18.61
C LEU A 21 5.51 -7.02 18.63
N LEU A 22 4.47 -6.19 18.75
CA LEU A 22 4.60 -4.73 18.55
C LEU A 22 5.54 -4.04 19.54
N GLY A 23 5.59 -4.53 20.78
CA GLY A 23 6.45 -4.00 21.84
C GLY A 23 7.83 -4.65 21.91
N ALA A 24 8.17 -5.56 21.00
CA ALA A 24 9.43 -6.32 21.06
C ALA A 24 10.64 -5.55 20.53
N THR A 25 10.44 -4.43 19.82
CA THR A 25 11.51 -3.68 19.16
C THR A 25 11.33 -2.18 19.34
N GLN A 26 12.43 -1.42 19.30
CA GLN A 26 12.39 0.05 19.31
C GLN A 26 11.76 0.61 18.03
N LEU A 27 11.28 1.85 18.08
CA LEU A 27 10.78 2.58 16.90
C LEU A 27 11.89 2.75 15.86
N SER A 28 11.55 2.51 14.59
CA SER A 28 12.38 2.99 13.49
C SER A 28 12.33 4.53 13.41
N PRO A 29 13.33 5.21 12.85
CA PRO A 29 13.35 6.63 12.53
C PRO A 29 12.12 7.14 11.79
N ASP A 30 11.57 6.37 10.84
CA ASP A 30 10.31 6.75 10.19
C ASP A 30 9.15 6.76 11.19
N GLU A 31 9.04 5.73 12.05
CA GLU A 31 8.01 5.67 13.10
C GLU A 31 8.19 6.76 14.15
N ALA A 32 9.43 7.00 14.60
CA ALA A 32 9.75 8.08 15.53
C ALA A 32 9.40 9.45 14.94
N TYR A 33 9.66 9.66 13.65
CA TYR A 33 9.30 10.88 12.95
C TYR A 33 7.78 11.09 12.88
N TYR A 34 6.99 10.05 12.60
CA TYR A 34 5.53 10.15 12.61
C TYR A 34 4.94 10.21 14.02
N TRP A 35 5.61 9.63 15.01
CA TRP A 35 5.28 9.79 16.41
C TRP A 35 5.45 11.27 16.85
N MET A 36 6.53 11.94 16.46
CA MET A 36 6.71 13.37 16.73
C MET A 36 5.56 14.21 16.14
N TRP A 37 5.03 13.83 14.98
CA TRP A 37 3.86 14.48 14.40
C TRP A 37 2.61 14.25 15.26
N ALA A 38 2.42 13.05 15.79
CA ALA A 38 1.31 12.73 16.68
C ALA A 38 1.32 13.54 17.99
N GLN A 39 2.52 13.92 18.48
CA GLN A 39 2.67 14.81 19.64
C GLN A 39 2.22 16.24 19.35
N ARG A 40 2.24 16.68 18.09
CA ARG A 40 1.83 18.03 17.65
C ARG A 40 0.89 17.95 16.46
N PRO A 41 -0.40 17.59 16.67
CA PRO A 41 -1.38 17.49 15.60
C PRO A 41 -1.57 18.81 14.88
N ASP A 42 -1.54 18.74 13.56
CA ASP A 42 -1.73 19.87 12.67
C ASP A 42 -2.52 19.44 11.42
N LEU A 43 -2.92 20.39 10.58
CA LEU A 43 -3.70 20.14 9.37
C LEU A 43 -2.93 19.35 8.30
N SER A 44 -1.60 19.38 8.34
CA SER A 44 -0.68 18.62 7.49
C SER A 44 0.75 18.71 8.05
N TYR A 45 1.71 18.07 7.40
CA TYR A 45 3.11 18.11 7.78
C TYR A 45 4.02 18.34 6.59
N PHE A 46 5.32 18.52 6.88
CA PHE A 46 6.34 18.86 5.90
C PHE A 46 6.32 17.96 4.66
N SER A 47 6.17 16.65 4.84
CA SER A 47 6.29 15.70 3.72
C SER A 47 4.99 15.01 3.32
N LYS A 48 3.94 15.02 4.16
CA LYS A 48 2.69 14.25 3.98
C LYS A 48 1.51 14.94 4.69
N GLY A 49 0.30 14.45 4.43
CA GLY A 49 -0.91 14.84 5.17
C GLY A 49 -0.92 14.30 6.61
N PRO A 50 -1.97 14.61 7.39
CA PRO A 50 -1.97 14.39 8.82
C PRO A 50 -2.45 13.00 9.27
N GLY A 51 -2.89 12.12 8.36
CA GLY A 51 -3.60 10.88 8.70
C GLY A 51 -2.85 9.97 9.67
N VAL A 52 -1.54 9.75 9.44
CA VAL A 52 -0.71 8.90 10.32
C VAL A 52 -0.60 9.47 11.74
N ALA A 53 -0.47 10.79 11.87
CA ALA A 53 -0.32 11.45 13.16
C ALA A 53 -1.58 11.32 14.03
N PHE A 54 -2.77 11.50 13.45
CA PHE A 54 -4.03 11.32 14.17
C PHE A 54 -4.26 9.85 14.59
N VAL A 55 -3.88 8.90 13.75
CA VAL A 55 -4.03 7.47 14.04
C VAL A 55 -3.07 7.03 15.14
N ILE A 56 -1.81 7.45 15.09
CA ILE A 56 -0.84 7.22 16.19
C ILE A 56 -1.36 7.89 17.47
N ARG A 57 -1.77 9.16 17.41
CA ARG A 57 -2.28 9.88 18.59
C ARG A 57 -3.45 9.17 19.26
N SER A 58 -4.37 8.62 18.48
CA SER A 58 -5.53 7.90 19.04
C SER A 58 -5.13 6.62 19.77
N SER A 59 -4.08 5.92 19.30
CA SER A 59 -3.64 4.66 19.90
C SER A 59 -2.71 4.87 21.10
N ILE A 60 -1.81 5.86 21.07
CA ILE A 60 -1.01 6.20 22.27
C ILE A 60 -1.88 6.72 23.42
N ALA A 61 -2.99 7.41 23.10
CA ALA A 61 -3.95 7.85 24.11
C ALA A 61 -4.68 6.67 24.80
N LEU A 62 -4.80 5.53 24.13
CA LEU A 62 -5.49 4.34 24.64
C LEU A 62 -4.55 3.32 25.29
N PHE A 63 -3.36 3.14 24.73
CA PHE A 63 -2.41 2.07 25.12
C PHE A 63 -1.10 2.59 25.72
N GLY A 64 -1.00 3.91 25.90
CA GLY A 64 0.19 4.59 26.41
C GLY A 64 1.17 5.02 25.32
N ASP A 65 2.02 5.98 25.68
CA ASP A 65 3.05 6.53 24.80
C ASP A 65 4.28 5.61 24.78
N ASN A 66 4.17 4.51 24.02
CA ASN A 66 5.19 3.47 23.87
C ASN A 66 5.09 2.83 22.47
N GLU A 67 5.99 1.91 22.15
CA GLU A 67 6.08 1.25 20.84
C GLU A 67 4.81 0.50 20.47
N PHE A 68 4.17 -0.17 21.45
CA PHE A 68 2.90 -0.84 21.23
C PHE A 68 1.79 0.16 20.86
N GLY A 69 1.69 1.26 21.61
CA GLY A 69 0.75 2.35 21.34
C GLY A 69 0.94 2.94 19.95
N VAL A 70 2.17 3.23 19.54
CA VAL A 70 2.47 3.77 18.20
C VAL A 70 2.07 2.80 17.07
N ARG A 71 2.27 1.49 17.27
CA ARG A 71 2.08 0.48 16.23
C ARG A 71 0.71 -0.18 16.22
N PHE A 72 -0.12 0.03 17.23
CA PHE A 72 -1.36 -0.70 17.46
C PHE A 72 -2.24 -0.86 16.21
N TRP A 73 -2.38 0.21 15.42
CA TRP A 73 -3.23 0.20 14.23
C TRP A 73 -2.64 -0.58 13.04
N SER A 74 -1.33 -0.77 12.97
CA SER A 74 -0.67 -1.40 11.82
C SER A 74 -1.16 -2.84 11.56
N PRO A 75 -1.17 -3.76 12.54
CA PRO A 75 -1.73 -5.11 12.35
C PRO A 75 -3.22 -5.12 11.98
N LEU A 76 -4.00 -4.16 12.50
CA LEU A 76 -5.44 -4.05 12.25
C LEU A 76 -5.73 -3.56 10.83
N LEU A 77 -4.95 -2.61 10.32
CA LEU A 77 -5.02 -2.13 8.94
C LEU A 77 -4.59 -3.23 7.96
N ALA A 78 -3.57 -4.02 8.30
CA ALA A 78 -3.16 -5.18 7.51
C ALA A 78 -4.26 -6.26 7.45
N ALA A 79 -4.96 -6.51 8.56
CA ALA A 79 -6.14 -7.39 8.60
C ALA A 79 -7.29 -6.85 7.75
N GLY A 80 -7.63 -5.56 7.93
CA GLY A 80 -8.68 -4.90 7.15
C GLY A 80 -8.41 -4.96 5.64
N THR A 81 -7.16 -4.67 5.24
CA THR A 81 -6.72 -4.77 3.84
C THR A 81 -6.86 -6.20 3.31
N SER A 82 -6.43 -7.19 4.10
CA SER A 82 -6.54 -8.61 3.74
C SER A 82 -8.00 -9.03 3.55
N LEU A 83 -8.91 -8.59 4.43
CA LEU A 83 -10.34 -8.87 4.33
C LEU A 83 -10.99 -8.20 3.11
N LEU A 84 -10.66 -6.93 2.85
CA LEU A 84 -11.17 -6.22 1.68
C LEU A 84 -10.73 -6.90 0.39
N LEU A 85 -9.44 -7.27 0.28
CA LEU A 85 -8.92 -8.02 -0.87
C LEU A 85 -9.53 -9.42 -0.99
N TYR A 86 -9.79 -10.11 0.14
CA TYR A 86 -10.49 -11.39 0.15
C TYR A 86 -11.87 -11.27 -0.50
N TYR A 87 -12.71 -10.37 0.01
CA TYR A 87 -14.08 -10.20 -0.48
C TYR A 87 -14.11 -9.66 -1.91
N PHE A 88 -13.19 -8.77 -2.26
CA PHE A 88 -13.07 -8.29 -3.62
C PHE A 88 -12.70 -9.40 -4.60
N ALA A 89 -11.63 -10.16 -4.32
CA ALA A 89 -11.21 -11.27 -5.17
C ALA A 89 -12.25 -12.42 -5.20
N GLN A 90 -12.96 -12.66 -4.10
CA GLN A 90 -14.09 -13.59 -4.05
C GLN A 90 -15.21 -13.15 -4.98
N ARG A 91 -15.59 -11.86 -4.94
CA ARG A 91 -16.63 -11.30 -5.79
C ARG A 91 -16.25 -11.32 -7.26
N LEU A 92 -14.99 -11.04 -7.59
CA LEU A 92 -14.51 -11.04 -8.97
C LEU A 92 -14.35 -12.46 -9.52
N PHE A 93 -13.85 -13.41 -8.74
CA PHE A 93 -13.46 -14.72 -9.27
C PHE A 93 -14.06 -15.88 -8.48
N SER A 94 -13.52 -16.16 -7.29
CA SER A 94 -13.97 -17.27 -6.45
C SER A 94 -13.45 -17.13 -5.02
N SER A 95 -14.09 -17.81 -4.06
CA SER A 95 -13.64 -17.86 -2.66
C SER A 95 -12.21 -18.37 -2.52
N LEU A 96 -11.80 -19.30 -3.39
CA LEU A 96 -10.46 -19.86 -3.42
C LEU A 96 -9.44 -18.85 -3.96
N ALA A 97 -9.80 -18.05 -4.99
CA ALA A 97 -8.95 -16.95 -5.42
C ALA A 97 -8.76 -15.93 -4.29
N GLY A 98 -9.84 -15.57 -3.58
CA GLY A 98 -9.76 -14.72 -2.41
C GLY A 98 -8.83 -15.25 -1.31
N PHE A 99 -8.94 -16.54 -0.98
CA PHE A 99 -8.05 -17.17 0.01
C PHE A 99 -6.57 -17.04 -0.39
N TRP A 100 -6.23 -17.35 -1.64
CA TRP A 100 -4.85 -17.27 -2.10
C TRP A 100 -4.34 -15.83 -2.26
N THR A 101 -5.23 -14.85 -2.51
CA THR A 101 -4.89 -13.42 -2.43
C THR A 101 -4.44 -13.06 -1.02
N VAL A 102 -5.17 -13.49 0.01
CA VAL A 102 -4.80 -13.22 1.42
C VAL A 102 -3.46 -13.87 1.78
N VAL A 103 -3.26 -15.14 1.38
CA VAL A 103 -2.02 -15.86 1.64
C VAL A 103 -0.84 -15.18 0.96
N ALA A 104 -0.94 -14.91 -0.35
CA ALA A 104 0.15 -14.30 -1.10
C ALA A 104 0.50 -12.89 -0.61
N LEU A 105 -0.50 -12.09 -0.24
CA LEU A 105 -0.29 -10.78 0.36
C LEU A 105 0.48 -10.89 1.68
N ASN A 106 0.06 -11.78 2.59
CA ASN A 106 0.67 -11.88 3.92
C ASN A 106 2.02 -12.59 3.95
N VAL A 107 2.39 -13.33 2.89
CA VAL A 107 3.75 -13.88 2.72
C VAL A 107 4.66 -12.97 1.88
N THR A 108 4.16 -11.82 1.43
CA THR A 108 4.99 -10.81 0.76
C THR A 108 5.78 -10.04 1.83
N PRO A 109 7.13 -10.03 1.81
CA PRO A 109 7.95 -9.48 2.90
C PRO A 109 7.62 -8.03 3.26
N ILE A 110 7.48 -7.13 2.27
CA ILE A 110 7.15 -5.72 2.51
C ILE A 110 5.78 -5.52 3.16
N PHE A 111 4.77 -6.31 2.78
CA PHE A 111 3.45 -6.24 3.40
C PHE A 111 3.46 -6.83 4.81
N ASN A 112 4.24 -7.89 5.03
CA ASN A 112 4.35 -8.51 6.35
C ASN A 112 4.99 -7.54 7.36
N LEU A 113 6.10 -6.91 6.97
CA LEU A 113 6.72 -5.83 7.75
C LEU A 113 5.76 -4.66 7.95
N GLY A 114 5.04 -4.25 6.92
CA GLY A 114 4.04 -3.18 7.00
C GLY A 114 2.91 -3.46 7.99
N GLY A 115 2.70 -4.72 8.40
CA GLY A 115 1.77 -5.09 9.48
C GLY A 115 2.38 -5.09 10.89
N LEU A 116 3.66 -4.74 11.03
CA LEU A 116 4.40 -4.67 12.29
C LEU A 116 4.97 -3.28 12.58
N VAL A 117 5.10 -2.41 11.56
CA VAL A 117 5.54 -1.03 11.72
C VAL A 117 4.42 -0.05 11.36
N MET A 118 4.43 1.14 11.99
CA MET A 118 3.45 2.19 11.70
C MET A 118 4.09 3.37 10.95
N THR A 119 4.12 3.24 9.62
CA THR A 119 4.43 4.34 8.70
C THR A 119 3.14 4.89 8.08
N ILE A 120 3.25 5.70 7.04
CA ILE A 120 2.10 6.16 6.24
C ILE A 120 1.50 5.04 5.35
N ASP A 121 2.27 3.99 5.05
CA ASP A 121 1.92 3.01 4.03
C ASP A 121 0.74 2.10 4.43
N PRO A 122 0.62 1.58 5.68
CA PRO A 122 -0.51 0.73 6.07
C PRO A 122 -1.87 1.41 5.89
N LEU A 123 -1.97 2.70 6.25
CA LEU A 123 -3.18 3.51 6.05
C LEU A 123 -3.44 3.75 4.57
N SER A 124 -2.42 4.17 3.82
CA SER A 124 -2.50 4.43 2.39
C SER A 124 -3.00 3.21 1.61
N ILE A 125 -2.45 2.02 1.90
CA ILE A 125 -2.84 0.74 1.31
C ILE A 125 -4.28 0.39 1.69
N PHE A 126 -4.65 0.49 2.97
CA PHE A 126 -6.02 0.18 3.41
C PHE A 126 -7.06 1.04 2.67
N PHE A 127 -6.85 2.36 2.64
CA PHE A 127 -7.78 3.28 1.98
C PHE A 127 -7.80 3.09 0.46
N TRP A 128 -6.67 2.77 -0.17
CA TRP A 128 -6.61 2.44 -1.59
C TRP A 128 -7.44 1.20 -1.93
N VAL A 129 -7.28 0.10 -1.16
CA VAL A 129 -8.10 -1.11 -1.38
C VAL A 129 -9.58 -0.83 -1.14
N ALA A 130 -9.89 -0.10 -0.08
CA ALA A 130 -11.28 0.26 0.22
C ALA A 130 -11.89 1.06 -0.93
N ALA A 131 -11.19 2.08 -1.44
CA ALA A 131 -11.65 2.95 -2.51
C ALA A 131 -11.87 2.20 -3.83
N PHE A 132 -10.90 1.41 -4.32
CA PHE A 132 -11.13 0.69 -5.57
C PHE A 132 -12.18 -0.41 -5.38
N TYR A 133 -12.35 -0.98 -4.20
CA TYR A 133 -13.43 -1.93 -3.98
C TYR A 133 -14.79 -1.21 -4.02
N THR A 134 -14.95 -0.08 -3.34
CA THR A 134 -16.20 0.68 -3.37
C THR A 134 -16.50 1.25 -4.75
N PHE A 135 -15.48 1.63 -5.54
CA PHE A 135 -15.68 2.05 -6.92
C PHE A 135 -16.25 0.92 -7.78
N TRP A 136 -15.75 -0.31 -7.61
CA TRP A 136 -16.34 -1.47 -8.28
C TRP A 136 -17.82 -1.65 -7.93
N LEU A 137 -18.17 -1.52 -6.64
CA LEU A 137 -19.57 -1.60 -6.18
C LEU A 137 -20.43 -0.46 -6.73
N ALA A 138 -19.87 0.73 -6.91
CA ALA A 138 -20.53 1.86 -7.55
C ALA A 138 -20.87 1.56 -9.02
N LEU A 139 -19.92 0.94 -9.76
CA LEU A 139 -20.11 0.55 -11.15
C LEU A 139 -21.13 -0.58 -11.33
N GLU A 140 -21.17 -1.56 -10.42
CA GLU A 140 -22.17 -2.65 -10.47
C GLU A 140 -23.61 -2.16 -10.28
N ARG A 141 -23.80 -1.06 -9.55
CA ARG A 141 -25.12 -0.44 -9.31
C ARG A 141 -25.46 0.63 -10.34
N SER A 142 -24.61 0.88 -11.33
CA SER A 142 -24.93 1.76 -12.45
C SER A 142 -26.11 1.17 -13.25
N PRO A 143 -27.15 1.97 -13.59
CA PRO A 143 -27.18 3.43 -13.60
C PRO A 143 -27.73 4.12 -12.36
N GLN A 144 -28.16 3.37 -11.34
CA GLN A 144 -28.70 3.98 -10.13
C GLN A 144 -27.61 4.74 -9.37
N ILE A 145 -27.94 5.95 -8.90
CA ILE A 145 -27.04 6.68 -8.01
C ILE A 145 -26.86 5.85 -6.75
N SER A 146 -25.62 5.53 -6.45
CA SER A 146 -25.25 4.75 -5.28
C SER A 146 -24.36 5.55 -4.35
N TRP A 147 -24.56 5.37 -3.05
CA TRP A 147 -23.73 5.94 -1.99
C TRP A 147 -22.25 5.50 -2.08
N TRP A 148 -21.97 4.42 -2.82
CA TRP A 148 -20.60 3.98 -3.12
C TRP A 148 -19.77 5.03 -3.86
N TRP A 149 -20.38 5.91 -4.66
CA TRP A 149 -19.67 6.98 -5.35
C TRP A 149 -19.05 8.00 -4.37
N PRO A 150 -19.84 8.69 -3.51
CA PRO A 150 -19.27 9.59 -2.51
C PRO A 150 -18.38 8.87 -1.49
N LEU A 151 -18.70 7.62 -1.10
CA LEU A 151 -17.80 6.85 -0.21
C LEU A 151 -16.44 6.62 -0.87
N THR A 152 -16.39 6.27 -2.15
CA THR A 152 -15.13 6.12 -2.89
C THR A 152 -14.31 7.41 -2.82
N GLY A 153 -14.94 8.56 -3.05
CA GLY A 153 -14.28 9.86 -3.00
C GLY A 153 -13.69 10.17 -1.63
N LEU A 154 -14.46 9.89 -0.57
CA LEU A 154 -14.01 10.02 0.81
C LEU A 154 -12.82 9.11 1.11
N LEU A 155 -12.85 7.85 0.69
CA LEU A 155 -11.76 6.89 0.93
C LEU A 155 -10.48 7.29 0.19
N ILE A 156 -10.58 7.75 -1.06
CA ILE A 156 -9.42 8.31 -1.78
C ILE A 156 -8.88 9.53 -1.03
N GLY A 157 -9.76 10.41 -0.54
CA GLY A 157 -9.39 11.60 0.22
C GLY A 157 -8.70 11.29 1.55
N LEU A 158 -9.20 10.31 2.31
CA LEU A 158 -8.58 9.82 3.54
C LEU A 158 -7.22 9.16 3.26
N GLY A 159 -7.12 8.39 2.18
CA GLY A 159 -5.85 7.86 1.69
C GLY A 159 -4.86 8.96 1.32
N PHE A 160 -5.32 10.01 0.64
CA PHE A 160 -4.51 11.18 0.28
C PHE A 160 -3.97 11.90 1.51
N LEU A 161 -4.77 12.05 2.56
CA LEU A 161 -4.35 12.61 3.84
C LEU A 161 -3.29 11.74 4.55
N CYS A 162 -3.08 10.49 4.13
CA CYS A 162 -1.99 9.63 4.63
C CYS A 162 -0.77 9.69 3.69
N LYS A 163 -1.00 9.48 2.40
CA LYS A 163 0.03 9.49 1.34
C LYS A 163 -0.57 10.07 0.07
N PHE A 164 -0.02 11.19 -0.40
CA PHE A 164 -0.56 11.91 -1.56
C PHE A 164 -0.63 11.08 -2.85
N THR A 165 0.16 10.00 -2.94
CA THR A 165 0.09 9.00 -4.01
C THR A 165 -1.32 8.44 -4.21
N ASN A 166 -2.15 8.36 -3.17
CA ASN A 166 -3.53 7.89 -3.29
C ASN A 166 -4.37 8.73 -4.26
N ALA A 167 -4.02 9.99 -4.56
CA ALA A 167 -4.69 10.76 -5.59
C ALA A 167 -4.58 10.14 -7.01
N LEU A 168 -3.57 9.30 -7.26
CA LEU A 168 -3.43 8.56 -8.53
C LEU A 168 -4.58 7.57 -8.77
N GLU A 169 -5.38 7.27 -7.74
CA GLU A 169 -6.57 6.45 -7.90
C GLU A 169 -7.62 7.15 -8.78
N LEU A 170 -7.69 8.48 -8.74
CA LEU A 170 -8.56 9.25 -9.64
C LEU A 170 -8.15 9.06 -11.10
N LEU A 171 -6.84 9.01 -11.39
CA LEU A 171 -6.36 8.71 -12.74
C LEU A 171 -6.80 7.31 -13.18
N SER A 172 -6.71 6.32 -12.29
CA SER A 172 -7.18 4.95 -12.54
C SER A 172 -8.68 4.92 -12.86
N ILE A 173 -9.50 5.63 -12.07
CA ILE A 173 -10.94 5.79 -12.31
C ILE A 173 -11.23 6.43 -13.66
N LEU A 174 -10.57 7.54 -13.98
CA LEU A 174 -10.75 8.26 -15.25
C LEU A 174 -10.37 7.38 -16.45
N LEU A 175 -9.30 6.61 -16.34
CA LEU A 175 -8.88 5.65 -17.36
C LEU A 175 -9.90 4.54 -17.52
N VAL A 176 -10.41 3.95 -16.44
CA VAL A 176 -11.46 2.92 -16.50
C VAL A 176 -12.73 3.44 -17.17
N LEU A 177 -13.21 4.64 -16.79
CA LEU A 177 -14.42 5.25 -17.36
C LEU A 177 -14.21 5.68 -18.82
N GLY A 178 -13.06 6.28 -19.14
CA GLY A 178 -12.75 6.82 -20.46
C GLY A 178 -12.46 5.75 -21.52
N LEU A 179 -11.74 4.70 -21.13
CA LEU A 179 -11.36 3.61 -22.03
C LEU A 179 -12.46 2.55 -22.19
N THR A 180 -13.41 2.49 -21.26
CA THR A 180 -14.57 1.58 -21.37
C THR A 180 -15.77 2.30 -22.00
N ARG A 181 -16.05 2.05 -23.29
CA ARG A 181 -17.11 2.76 -24.05
C ARG A 181 -18.46 2.85 -23.32
N ARG A 182 -18.91 1.75 -22.70
CA ARG A 182 -20.18 1.70 -21.94
C ARG A 182 -20.19 2.53 -20.65
N LEU A 183 -19.02 2.82 -20.07
CA LEU A 183 -18.90 3.57 -18.80
C LEU A 183 -18.69 5.08 -19.02
N ARG A 184 -18.46 5.53 -20.26
CA ARG A 184 -18.31 6.97 -20.56
C ARG A 184 -19.56 7.79 -20.20
N ILE A 185 -20.72 7.14 -20.08
CA ILE A 185 -21.94 7.80 -19.62
C ILE A 185 -21.82 8.31 -18.17
N GLU A 186 -20.94 7.72 -17.35
CA GLU A 186 -20.71 8.16 -15.97
C GLU A 186 -20.12 9.58 -15.89
N PHE A 187 -19.44 10.06 -16.94
CA PHE A 187 -18.97 11.45 -17.00
C PHE A 187 -20.11 12.48 -16.99
N ARG A 188 -21.33 12.07 -17.34
CA ARG A 188 -22.51 12.94 -17.32
C ARG A 188 -23.37 12.74 -16.07
N ARG A 189 -22.98 11.82 -15.18
CA ARG A 189 -23.78 11.42 -14.03
C ARG A 189 -23.27 12.06 -12.74
N PRO A 190 -24.19 12.37 -11.80
CA PRO A 190 -23.83 13.02 -10.54
C PRO A 190 -22.89 12.19 -9.67
N GLY A 191 -22.88 10.85 -9.81
CA GLY A 191 -22.02 9.97 -9.02
C GLY A 191 -20.54 10.34 -9.08
N LEU A 192 -20.00 10.54 -10.29
CA LEU A 192 -18.60 10.94 -10.45
C LEU A 192 -18.31 12.29 -9.78
N TYR A 193 -19.22 13.26 -9.88
CA TYR A 193 -19.03 14.57 -9.26
C TYR A 193 -19.10 14.52 -7.73
N LEU A 194 -19.99 13.70 -7.16
CA LEU A 194 -20.05 13.48 -5.71
C LEU A 194 -18.76 12.84 -5.17
N LEU A 195 -18.17 11.90 -5.92
CA LEU A 195 -16.85 11.34 -5.63
C LEU A 195 -15.79 12.44 -5.61
N LEU A 196 -15.73 13.27 -6.66
CA LEU A 196 -14.75 14.34 -6.79
C LEU A 196 -14.90 15.42 -5.70
N ILE A 197 -16.13 15.78 -5.34
CA ILE A 197 -16.41 16.75 -4.26
C ILE A 197 -15.86 16.23 -2.93
N LEU A 198 -16.18 14.98 -2.56
CA LEU A 198 -15.74 14.40 -1.29
C LEU A 198 -14.21 14.27 -1.23
N PHE A 199 -13.57 13.88 -2.34
CA PHE A 199 -12.11 13.92 -2.43
C PHE A 199 -11.56 15.34 -2.25
N ALA A 200 -12.13 16.33 -2.96
CA ALA A 200 -11.68 17.72 -2.91
C ALA A 200 -11.79 18.32 -1.50
N LEU A 201 -12.81 17.96 -0.72
CA LEU A 201 -12.91 18.38 0.68
C LEU A 201 -11.73 17.88 1.52
N CYS A 202 -11.23 16.67 1.26
CA CYS A 202 -10.06 16.13 1.95
C CYS A 202 -8.74 16.79 1.54
N THR A 203 -8.68 17.52 0.42
CA THR A 203 -7.46 18.26 0.03
C THR A 203 -7.34 19.61 0.73
N ILE A 204 -8.43 20.12 1.30
CA ILE A 204 -8.48 21.43 1.96
C ILE A 204 -7.45 21.55 3.09
N PRO A 205 -7.35 20.61 4.06
CA PRO A 205 -6.43 20.80 5.20
C PRO A 205 -4.95 20.88 4.77
N PRO A 206 -4.43 20.00 3.89
CA PRO A 206 -3.07 20.15 3.37
C PRO A 206 -2.84 21.45 2.60
N LEU A 207 -3.81 21.89 1.79
CA LEU A 207 -3.67 23.14 1.02
C LEU A 207 -3.61 24.36 1.92
N VAL A 208 -4.49 24.46 2.92
CA VAL A 208 -4.49 25.55 3.91
C VAL A 208 -3.19 25.54 4.72
N TRP A 209 -2.75 24.37 5.16
CA TRP A 209 -1.50 24.25 5.93
C TRP A 209 -0.28 24.70 5.12
N ASN A 210 -0.24 24.37 3.83
CA ASN A 210 0.88 24.70 2.94
C ASN A 210 0.90 26.16 2.53
N SER A 211 -0.26 26.77 2.29
CA SER A 211 -0.34 28.20 1.95
C SER A 211 0.18 29.08 3.10
N GLN A 212 0.03 28.63 4.34
CA GLN A 212 0.57 29.28 5.54
C GLN A 212 2.08 29.04 5.75
N ARG A 213 2.71 28.13 4.98
CA ARG A 213 4.11 27.70 5.16
C ARG A 213 4.91 27.76 3.85
N ALA A 214 4.63 28.78 3.05
CA ALA A 214 5.34 29.07 1.79
C ALA A 214 5.43 27.86 0.84
N TRP A 215 4.41 27.01 0.84
CA TRP A 215 4.32 25.82 0.00
C TRP A 215 5.47 24.81 0.20
N ILE A 216 6.00 24.70 1.42
CA ILE A 216 7.19 23.91 1.73
C ILE A 216 7.04 22.42 1.35
N THR A 217 5.85 21.85 1.49
CA THR A 217 5.60 20.44 1.11
C THR A 217 5.70 20.25 -0.39
N LEU A 218 5.18 21.20 -1.19
CA LEU A 218 5.31 21.13 -2.65
C LEU A 218 6.78 21.20 -3.07
N ALA A 219 7.58 22.07 -2.44
CA ALA A 219 9.02 22.14 -2.68
C ALA A 219 9.71 20.81 -2.33
N HIS A 220 9.40 20.24 -1.17
CA HIS A 220 9.92 18.93 -0.76
C HIS A 220 9.56 17.81 -1.74
N LEU A 221 8.30 17.74 -2.20
CA LEU A 221 7.86 16.71 -3.14
C LEU A 221 8.52 16.83 -4.51
N LYS A 222 8.74 18.07 -5.00
CA LYS A 222 9.49 18.31 -6.23
C LYS A 222 10.92 17.80 -6.13
N SER A 223 11.62 18.16 -5.04
CA SER A 223 13.00 17.73 -4.81
C SER A 223 13.12 16.21 -4.62
N ARG A 224 12.20 15.62 -3.84
CA ARG A 224 12.16 14.16 -3.62
C ARG A 224 11.86 13.37 -4.89
N GLY A 225 11.12 13.96 -5.84
CA GLY A 225 10.85 13.38 -7.15
C GLY A 225 11.93 13.67 -8.20
N SER A 226 13.03 14.34 -7.83
CA SER A 226 14.04 14.89 -8.75
C SER A 226 13.42 15.70 -9.91
N LEU A 227 12.34 16.44 -9.62
CA LEU A 227 11.62 17.30 -10.56
C LEU A 227 12.10 18.77 -10.52
N ASP A 228 13.08 19.06 -9.67
CA ASP A 228 13.77 20.33 -9.51
C ASP A 228 14.99 20.48 -10.46
N HIS A 229 15.35 19.41 -11.16
CA HIS A 229 16.43 19.37 -12.13
C HIS A 229 15.90 18.95 -13.51
N ALA A 230 16.67 19.20 -14.58
CA ALA A 230 16.32 18.73 -15.91
C ALA A 230 16.23 17.19 -15.92
N PRO A 231 15.24 16.58 -16.61
CA PRO A 231 15.08 15.13 -16.63
C PRO A 231 16.34 14.46 -17.19
N GLY A 232 16.93 13.56 -16.41
CA GLY A 232 18.08 12.75 -16.76
C GLY A 232 17.66 11.33 -17.14
N PHE A 233 18.36 10.71 -18.08
CA PHE A 233 18.14 9.30 -18.43
C PHE A 233 19.19 8.42 -17.75
N HIS A 234 18.83 7.77 -16.65
CA HIS A 234 19.70 6.87 -15.91
C HIS A 234 19.17 5.42 -15.93
N PRO A 235 19.50 4.63 -16.96
CA PRO A 235 18.95 3.28 -17.11
C PRO A 235 19.38 2.31 -16.01
N LEU A 236 20.54 2.54 -15.37
CA LEU A 236 20.97 1.73 -14.23
C LEU A 236 20.04 1.91 -13.02
N GLU A 237 19.50 3.10 -12.81
CA GLU A 237 18.57 3.39 -11.71
C GLU A 237 17.23 2.67 -11.91
N LEU A 238 16.80 2.53 -13.16
CA LEU A 238 15.65 1.69 -13.51
C LEU A 238 15.91 0.22 -13.16
N LEU A 239 17.10 -0.30 -13.46
CA LEU A 239 17.47 -1.68 -13.10
C LEU A 239 17.56 -1.87 -11.58
N THR A 240 18.10 -0.89 -10.85
CA THR A 240 18.12 -0.88 -9.39
C THR A 240 16.71 -0.92 -8.82
N PHE A 241 15.84 -0.01 -9.27
CA PHE A 241 14.44 0.05 -8.85
C PHE A 241 13.70 -1.27 -9.09
N LEU A 242 13.83 -1.86 -10.28
CA LEU A 242 13.23 -3.16 -10.59
C LEU A 242 13.89 -4.30 -9.79
N GLY A 243 15.19 -4.24 -9.54
CA GLY A 243 15.94 -5.22 -8.74
C GLY A 243 15.50 -5.24 -7.28
N GLU A 244 15.26 -4.08 -6.68
CA GLU A 244 14.81 -3.95 -5.29
C GLU A 244 13.43 -4.58 -5.03
N HIS A 245 12.59 -4.73 -6.07
CA HIS A 245 11.31 -5.45 -5.96
C HIS A 245 11.50 -6.94 -5.68
N PHE A 246 12.56 -7.56 -6.19
CA PHE A 246 12.83 -8.97 -5.91
C PHE A 246 13.12 -9.20 -4.42
N ALA A 247 13.78 -8.25 -3.76
CA ALA A 247 14.04 -8.33 -2.33
C ALA A 247 12.79 -8.03 -1.50
N THR A 248 12.04 -6.98 -1.87
CA THR A 248 10.89 -6.48 -1.08
C THR A 248 9.62 -7.33 -1.23
N TYR A 249 9.39 -7.92 -2.41
CA TYR A 249 8.18 -8.71 -2.68
C TYR A 249 8.40 -10.22 -2.64
N SER A 250 9.64 -10.71 -2.59
CA SER A 250 10.09 -12.06 -2.95
C SER A 250 10.27 -12.27 -4.45
N PRO A 251 11.41 -12.88 -4.89
CA PRO A 251 11.73 -13.02 -6.31
C PRO A 251 10.64 -13.70 -7.12
N LEU A 252 10.10 -14.80 -6.59
CA LEU A 252 9.09 -15.57 -7.30
C LEU A 252 7.75 -14.85 -7.28
N LEU A 253 7.32 -14.25 -6.17
CA LEU A 253 6.05 -13.52 -6.15
C LEU A 253 6.05 -12.34 -7.14
N PHE A 254 7.15 -11.58 -7.18
CA PHE A 254 7.29 -10.47 -8.13
C PHE A 254 7.32 -10.95 -9.59
N LEU A 255 8.11 -11.98 -9.91
CA LEU A 255 8.13 -12.58 -11.26
C LEU A 255 6.76 -13.11 -11.68
N GLY A 256 6.04 -13.76 -10.77
CA GLY A 256 4.69 -14.24 -11.01
C GLY A 256 3.72 -13.10 -11.30
N LEU A 257 3.82 -12.01 -10.57
CA LEU A 257 3.00 -10.81 -10.76
C LEU A 257 3.30 -10.14 -12.11
N ALA A 258 4.58 -9.93 -12.44
CA ALA A 258 5.00 -9.35 -13.71
C ALA A 258 4.53 -10.22 -14.90
N TRP A 259 4.75 -11.53 -14.83
CA TRP A 259 4.32 -12.48 -15.86
C TRP A 259 2.80 -12.45 -16.05
N ALA A 260 2.04 -12.52 -14.95
CA ALA A 260 0.58 -12.52 -15.02
C ALA A 260 0.04 -11.21 -15.59
N THR A 261 0.65 -10.07 -15.24
CA THR A 261 0.29 -8.75 -15.76
C THR A 261 0.49 -8.70 -17.28
N ILE A 262 1.69 -9.08 -17.76
CA ILE A 262 2.03 -9.10 -19.19
C ILE A 262 1.12 -10.06 -19.96
N ALA A 263 0.95 -11.29 -19.45
CA ALA A 263 0.14 -12.30 -20.13
C ALA A 263 -1.36 -11.98 -20.13
N SER A 264 -1.83 -11.18 -19.18
CA SER A 264 -3.23 -10.77 -19.09
C SER A 264 -3.55 -9.50 -19.87
N TRP A 265 -2.54 -8.76 -20.34
CA TRP A 265 -2.72 -7.55 -21.15
C TRP A 265 -3.61 -7.79 -22.37
N ARG A 266 -3.36 -8.87 -23.12
CA ARG A 266 -4.15 -9.25 -24.30
C ARG A 266 -5.60 -9.67 -23.95
N ARG A 267 -5.85 -10.08 -22.70
CA ARG A 267 -7.19 -10.48 -22.22
C ARG A 267 -8.02 -9.30 -21.72
N ALA A 268 -7.37 -8.18 -21.39
CA ALA A 268 -8.02 -7.02 -20.80
C ALA A 268 -9.22 -6.50 -21.61
N PRO A 269 -9.14 -6.33 -22.96
CA PRO A 269 -10.27 -5.80 -23.72
C PRO A 269 -11.52 -6.68 -23.69
N GLN A 270 -11.35 -7.99 -23.48
CA GLN A 270 -12.44 -8.98 -23.48
C GLN A 270 -12.97 -9.28 -22.07
N ASN A 271 -12.21 -8.97 -21.02
CA ASN A 271 -12.57 -9.26 -19.64
C ASN A 271 -12.44 -8.01 -18.77
N PHE A 272 -13.60 -7.41 -18.45
CA PHE A 272 -13.66 -6.19 -17.66
C PHE A 272 -13.02 -6.31 -16.27
N LYS A 273 -13.04 -7.49 -15.64
CA LYS A 273 -12.39 -7.71 -14.32
C LYS A 273 -10.87 -7.58 -14.43
N VAL A 274 -10.29 -8.20 -15.46
CA VAL A 274 -8.85 -8.10 -15.76
C VAL A 274 -8.49 -6.66 -16.12
N PHE A 275 -9.28 -6.03 -16.97
CA PHE A 275 -9.12 -4.63 -17.36
C PHE A 275 -9.09 -3.70 -16.14
N TYR A 276 -10.06 -3.86 -15.24
CA TYR A 276 -10.16 -3.09 -14.01
C TYR A 276 -8.90 -3.21 -13.15
N LEU A 277 -8.46 -4.45 -12.87
CA LEU A 277 -7.29 -4.70 -12.04
C LEU A 277 -6.00 -4.13 -12.64
N LEU A 278 -5.84 -4.20 -13.97
CA LEU A 278 -4.70 -3.61 -14.67
C LEU A 278 -4.69 -2.09 -14.52
N TRP A 279 -5.82 -1.42 -14.74
CA TRP A 279 -5.87 0.05 -14.71
C TRP A 279 -5.85 0.65 -13.31
N PHE A 280 -6.10 -0.13 -12.26
CA PHE A 280 -5.82 0.29 -10.88
C PHE A 280 -4.38 0.03 -10.44
N GLY A 281 -3.60 -0.72 -11.22
CA GLY A 281 -2.22 -1.04 -10.89
C GLY A 281 -1.20 -0.29 -11.75
N LEU A 282 -1.37 -0.38 -13.07
CA LEU A 282 -0.41 0.10 -14.06
C LEU A 282 -0.14 1.60 -14.00
N PRO A 283 -1.12 2.51 -13.83
CA PRO A 283 -0.81 3.94 -13.78
C PRO A 283 0.18 4.29 -12.67
N VAL A 284 0.00 3.70 -11.47
CA VAL A 284 0.91 3.91 -10.34
C VAL A 284 2.30 3.34 -10.63
N PHE A 285 2.36 2.09 -11.10
CA PHE A 285 3.63 1.44 -11.42
C PHE A 285 4.40 2.20 -12.52
N VAL A 286 3.73 2.59 -13.60
CA VAL A 286 4.33 3.33 -14.72
C VAL A 286 4.85 4.69 -14.27
N ILE A 287 4.09 5.44 -13.48
CA ILE A 287 4.54 6.75 -12.98
C ILE A 287 5.83 6.61 -12.17
N TYR A 288 5.89 5.66 -11.22
CA TYR A 288 7.11 5.47 -10.42
C TYR A 288 8.26 4.85 -11.20
N THR A 289 7.99 4.01 -12.19
CA THR A 289 9.01 3.51 -13.12
C THR A 289 9.62 4.66 -13.94
N VAL A 290 8.80 5.63 -14.38
CA VAL A 290 9.30 6.82 -15.08
C VAL A 290 10.09 7.73 -14.16
N LEU A 291 9.65 7.90 -12.91
CA LEU A 291 10.39 8.68 -11.91
C LEU A 291 11.72 8.01 -11.51
N SER A 292 11.79 6.68 -11.48
CA SER A 292 13.02 5.96 -11.13
C SER A 292 14.15 6.22 -12.12
N ILE A 293 13.85 6.46 -13.39
CA ILE A 293 14.84 6.85 -14.43
C ILE A 293 15.56 8.16 -14.06
N ASN A 294 14.90 9.02 -13.27
CA ASN A 294 15.43 10.27 -12.75
C ASN A 294 16.00 10.14 -11.33
N LYS A 295 16.46 8.94 -10.91
CA LYS A 295 17.00 8.65 -9.56
C LYS A 295 15.98 8.81 -8.42
N ALA A 296 14.69 8.81 -8.74
CA ALA A 296 13.63 9.11 -7.79
C ALA A 296 12.58 8.00 -7.75
N ALA A 297 12.85 6.91 -7.04
CA ALA A 297 11.81 5.98 -6.59
C ALA A 297 12.38 5.02 -5.54
N ALA A 298 11.58 4.70 -4.52
CA ALA A 298 11.85 3.56 -3.65
C ALA A 298 10.77 2.49 -3.87
N PRO A 299 11.03 1.20 -3.58
CA PRO A 299 10.12 0.08 -3.90
C PRO A 299 8.80 0.08 -3.13
N ASN A 300 8.69 0.90 -2.09
CA ASN A 300 7.44 1.09 -1.36
C ASN A 300 6.56 2.21 -1.96
N TRP A 301 7.07 2.99 -2.93
CA TRP A 301 6.32 4.11 -3.49
C TRP A 301 5.22 3.65 -4.44
N ASP A 302 5.48 2.60 -5.22
CA ASP A 302 4.53 1.95 -6.13
C ASP A 302 3.79 0.76 -5.49
N GLY A 303 3.91 0.57 -4.16
CA GLY A 303 3.25 -0.49 -3.41
C GLY A 303 1.74 -0.63 -3.68
N LEU A 304 1.06 0.49 -3.95
CA LEU A 304 -0.36 0.52 -4.28
C LEU A 304 -0.69 -0.21 -5.59
N ALA A 305 0.25 -0.24 -6.55
CA ALA A 305 0.09 -0.93 -7.82
C ALA A 305 -0.08 -2.45 -7.65
N PHE A 306 0.66 -3.02 -6.69
CA PHE A 306 0.74 -4.46 -6.50
C PHE A 306 -0.51 -5.05 -5.86
N LEU A 307 -1.41 -4.23 -5.31
CA LEU A 307 -2.64 -4.71 -4.67
C LEU A 307 -3.63 -5.25 -5.72
N SER A 308 -3.95 -4.47 -6.75
CA SER A 308 -4.82 -4.92 -7.84
C SER A 308 -4.11 -5.90 -8.78
N LEU A 309 -2.82 -5.67 -9.09
CA LEU A 309 -2.03 -6.60 -9.90
C LEU A 309 -1.80 -7.93 -9.18
N GLY A 310 -1.73 -7.95 -7.85
CA GLY A 310 -1.67 -9.15 -7.03
C GLY A 310 -2.94 -9.99 -7.16
N VAL A 311 -4.12 -9.37 -7.06
CA VAL A 311 -5.41 -10.06 -7.29
C VAL A 311 -5.46 -10.66 -8.72
N LEU A 312 -4.97 -9.91 -9.71
CA LEU A 312 -4.86 -10.40 -11.09
C LEU A 312 -3.90 -11.59 -11.19
N ALA A 313 -2.73 -11.48 -10.58
CA ALA A 313 -1.72 -12.53 -10.60
C ALA A 313 -2.24 -13.83 -9.98
N ILE A 314 -2.91 -13.74 -8.83
CA ILE A 314 -3.50 -14.90 -8.16
C ILE A 314 -4.56 -15.55 -9.04
N SER A 315 -5.51 -14.79 -9.60
CA SER A 315 -6.51 -15.38 -10.50
C SER A 315 -5.86 -16.08 -11.72
N TYR A 316 -4.87 -15.45 -12.35
CA TYR A 316 -4.13 -16.00 -13.50
C TYR A 316 -3.39 -17.31 -13.19
N TRP A 317 -2.66 -17.36 -12.06
CA TRP A 317 -1.85 -18.52 -11.68
C TRP A 317 -2.69 -19.64 -11.11
N ARG A 318 -3.82 -19.34 -10.44
CA ARG A 318 -4.72 -20.37 -9.91
C ARG A 318 -5.32 -21.24 -11.00
N GLU A 319 -5.83 -20.64 -12.08
CA GLU A 319 -6.32 -21.38 -13.26
C GLU A 319 -5.27 -22.35 -13.83
N ARG A 320 -4.00 -21.95 -13.84
CA ARG A 320 -2.89 -22.76 -14.35
C ARG A 320 -2.41 -23.82 -13.37
N SER A 321 -2.39 -23.51 -12.08
CA SER A 321 -1.99 -24.45 -11.03
C SER A 321 -2.96 -25.64 -10.92
N ALA A 322 -4.23 -25.44 -11.30
CA ALA A 322 -5.23 -26.50 -11.36
C ALA A 322 -4.99 -27.49 -12.50
N SER A 323 -4.40 -27.03 -13.61
CA SER A 323 -4.23 -27.81 -14.84
C SER A 323 -2.80 -28.27 -15.12
N ARG A 324 -1.78 -27.63 -14.52
CA ARG A 324 -0.37 -27.88 -14.81
C ARG A 324 0.45 -28.07 -13.54
N LYS A 325 1.11 -29.23 -13.42
CA LYS A 325 2.00 -29.56 -12.28
C LYS A 325 3.13 -28.54 -12.10
N SER A 326 3.73 -28.05 -13.19
CA SER A 326 4.79 -27.04 -13.13
C SER A 326 4.31 -25.71 -12.53
N ALA A 327 3.12 -25.23 -12.92
CA ALA A 327 2.53 -24.01 -12.36
C ALA A 327 2.16 -24.19 -10.87
N ARG A 328 1.70 -25.38 -10.49
CA ARG A 328 1.43 -25.71 -9.08
C ARG A 328 2.72 -25.72 -8.25
N ASN A 329 3.78 -26.35 -8.75
CA ASN A 329 5.07 -26.36 -8.08
C ASN A 329 5.62 -24.93 -7.94
N TRP A 330 5.59 -24.15 -9.01
CA TRP A 330 6.00 -22.74 -8.99
C TRP A 330 5.25 -21.95 -7.91
N THR A 331 3.92 -22.06 -7.87
CA THR A 331 3.09 -21.26 -6.93
C THR A 331 3.34 -21.65 -5.49
N ASN A 332 3.51 -22.94 -5.22
CA ASN A 332 3.89 -23.42 -3.89
C ASN A 332 5.28 -22.91 -3.49
N THR A 333 6.28 -23.02 -4.37
CA THR A 333 7.63 -22.50 -4.10
C THR A 333 7.62 -20.99 -3.88
N ALA A 334 6.83 -20.23 -4.63
CA ALA A 334 6.72 -18.79 -4.46
C ALA A 334 6.15 -18.39 -3.09
N VAL A 335 5.10 -19.08 -2.64
CA VAL A 335 4.51 -18.87 -1.30
C VAL A 335 5.48 -19.27 -0.20
N ILE A 336 6.14 -20.43 -0.33
CA ILE A 336 7.13 -20.90 0.65
C ILE A 336 8.30 -19.93 0.74
N LEU A 337 8.84 -19.50 -0.39
CA LEU A 337 9.95 -18.54 -0.43
C LEU A 337 9.55 -17.20 0.20
N GLY A 338 8.37 -16.67 -0.13
CA GLY A 338 7.84 -15.46 0.50
C GLY A 338 7.70 -15.61 2.01
N LEU A 339 7.18 -16.75 2.47
CA LEU A 339 7.03 -17.04 3.90
C LEU A 339 8.39 -17.11 4.61
N VAL A 340 9.38 -17.79 4.03
CA VAL A 340 10.74 -17.88 4.55
C VAL A 340 11.38 -16.50 4.61
N MET A 341 11.32 -15.71 3.53
CA MET A 341 11.86 -14.35 3.52
C MET A 341 11.19 -13.45 4.56
N SER A 342 9.86 -13.52 4.67
CA SER A 342 9.12 -12.76 5.68
C SER A 342 9.51 -13.18 7.11
N GLY A 343 9.63 -14.48 7.36
CA GLY A 343 10.04 -15.00 8.66
C GLY A 343 11.48 -14.61 9.03
N LEU A 344 12.41 -14.67 8.09
CA LEU A 344 13.78 -14.19 8.27
C LEU A 344 13.82 -12.70 8.56
N LEU A 345 13.01 -11.90 7.87
CA LEU A 345 12.96 -10.45 8.03
C LEU A 345 12.38 -10.04 9.39
N VAL A 346 11.28 -10.68 9.82
CA VAL A 346 10.71 -10.49 11.16
C VAL A 346 11.69 -10.99 12.24
N GLY A 347 12.30 -12.16 12.05
CA GLY A 347 13.30 -12.69 12.98
C GLY A 347 14.53 -11.79 13.08
N TRP A 348 14.97 -11.20 11.97
CA TRP A 348 16.06 -10.23 11.96
C TRP A 348 15.68 -8.96 12.73
N MET A 349 14.48 -8.43 12.49
CA MET A 349 13.93 -7.25 13.20
C MET A 349 13.88 -7.46 14.72
N VAL A 350 13.47 -8.65 15.18
CA VAL A 350 13.39 -8.97 16.61
C VAL A 350 14.76 -9.23 17.24
N ASN A 351 15.67 -9.91 16.54
CA ASN A 351 16.96 -10.35 17.13
C ASN A 351 18.07 -9.28 17.08
N HIS A 352 17.96 -8.25 16.25
CA HIS A 352 18.99 -7.20 16.12
C HIS A 352 18.63 -5.93 16.90
N VAL A 353 17.88 -6.07 18.00
CA VAL A 353 17.63 -4.98 18.95
C VAL A 353 18.87 -4.77 19.82
N GLY A 354 19.43 -3.55 19.84
CA GLY A 354 20.46 -3.15 20.81
C GLY A 354 21.93 -3.51 20.51
N VAL A 355 22.31 -3.89 19.28
CA VAL A 355 23.73 -4.09 18.93
C VAL A 355 24.30 -2.80 18.33
N ASP A 356 25.08 -2.08 19.14
CA ASP A 356 25.84 -0.89 18.73
C ASP A 356 27.07 -1.33 17.92
N ARG A 357 26.98 -1.30 16.58
CA ARG A 357 28.11 -1.58 15.69
C ARG A 357 28.55 -0.28 15.02
N ARG A 358 29.74 0.18 15.39
CA ARG A 358 30.47 1.26 14.71
C ARG A 358 30.89 0.78 13.31
N GLY A 359 30.02 0.97 12.33
CA GLY A 359 30.28 0.74 10.91
C GLY A 359 29.00 0.99 10.12
N HIS A 360 29.11 1.45 8.86
CA HIS A 360 27.96 1.74 8.01
C HIS A 360 27.07 0.50 7.83
N ASP A 361 25.98 0.47 8.59
CA ASP A 361 24.97 -0.58 8.62
C ASP A 361 23.76 -0.08 7.82
N PRO A 362 23.20 -0.84 6.86
CA PRO A 362 21.91 -0.50 6.23
C PRO A 362 20.77 -0.26 7.24
N ALA A 363 20.92 -0.77 8.47
CA ALA A 363 20.03 -0.55 9.61
C ALA A 363 20.31 0.75 10.40
N ASP A 364 21.28 1.59 10.01
CA ASP A 364 21.46 2.95 10.58
C ASP A 364 20.21 3.81 10.37
N ARG A 365 19.38 3.46 9.36
CA ARG A 365 18.03 4.01 9.18
C ARG A 365 17.02 3.53 10.21
N VAL A 366 17.39 2.71 11.19
CA VAL A 366 16.54 2.08 12.22
C VAL A 366 17.00 2.42 13.64
N ARG A 367 18.22 2.96 13.82
CA ARG A 367 18.84 3.21 15.14
C ARG A 367 19.38 4.63 15.21
N GLY A 368 19.15 5.36 16.31
CA GLY A 368 19.83 6.65 16.49
C GLY A 368 19.27 7.61 17.54
N TRP A 369 18.65 7.15 18.62
CA TRP A 369 17.99 8.06 19.57
C TRP A 369 18.50 8.01 21.01
N GLU A 370 19.29 7.03 21.44
CA GLU A 370 19.93 7.12 22.76
C GLU A 370 20.94 8.28 22.81
N SER A 371 21.77 8.42 21.76
CA SER A 371 22.74 9.51 21.67
C SER A 371 22.09 10.90 21.52
N LEU A 372 20.92 10.99 20.87
CA LEU A 372 20.18 12.24 20.73
C LEU A 372 19.39 12.58 22.00
N ALA A 373 18.80 11.59 22.68
CA ALA A 373 18.11 11.78 23.95
C ALA A 373 19.08 12.19 25.08
N GLU A 374 20.30 11.64 25.10
CA GLU A 374 21.35 12.08 26.02
C GLU A 374 21.83 13.51 25.73
N ALA A 375 21.85 13.92 24.46
CA ALA A 375 22.29 15.26 24.06
C ALA A 375 21.24 16.35 24.35
N VAL A 376 19.95 16.01 24.39
CA VAL A 376 18.86 16.95 24.70
C VAL A 376 18.61 17.07 26.22
N ASN A 377 19.06 16.10 27.02
CA ASN A 377 18.98 16.12 28.48
C ASN A 377 20.21 16.76 29.16
N LYS A 378 21.12 17.38 28.40
CA LYS A 378 22.16 18.29 28.90
C LYS A 378 21.81 19.71 28.51
#